data_AF-A0A6G0QID8-F1
#
_entry.id   AF-A0A6G0QID8-F1
#
_cell.length_a   1.000
_cell.length_b   1.000
_cell.length_c   1.000
_cell.angle_alpha   90.00
_cell.angle_beta   90.00
_cell.angle_gamma   90.00
#
_symmetry.space_group_name_H-M   'P 1'
#
loop_
_entity.id
_entity.type
_entity.pdbx_description
1 polymer ?
#
loop_
_entity_poly.entity_id
_entity_poly.type
_entity_poly.pdbx_seq_one_letter_code
_entity_poly.pdbx_strand_id
1 'polypeptide(L)' 'MVLEGFNVELPETTISRHLVGQLFTVKQTRVEPTTCKSEVNKEKRKIFAEAPVAHQDQGDLVVYFDETNYNLA' A
#
# COMPACT_ATOMS: atom_id res chain seq x y z
N MET A 1 6.80 21.62 -19.46
CA MET A 1 7.67 20.92 -20.43
C MET A 1 8.57 19.98 -19.62
N VAL A 2 8.66 18.71 -20.01
CA VAL A 2 9.46 17.71 -19.28
C VAL A 2 10.72 17.43 -20.09
N LEU A 3 11.89 17.57 -19.46
CA LEU A 3 13.23 17.49 -20.09
C LEU A 3 14.05 16.28 -19.63
N GLU A 4 13.48 15.36 -18.86
CA GLU A 4 14.26 14.25 -18.30
C GLU A 4 14.47 13.13 -19.34
N GLY A 5 15.71 13.04 -19.81
CA GLY A 5 16.31 11.81 -20.38
C GLY A 5 16.23 11.62 -21.89
N PHE A 6 15.39 12.39 -22.61
CA PHE A 6 15.14 12.14 -24.05
C PHE A 6 15.66 13.23 -25.00
N ASN A 7 16.32 14.27 -24.48
CA ASN A 7 16.95 15.37 -25.24
C ASN A 7 16.02 16.06 -26.27
N VAL A 8 14.71 15.97 -26.05
CA VAL A 8 13.65 16.55 -26.87
C VAL A 8 12.68 17.26 -25.93
N GLU A 9 12.37 18.52 -26.23
CA GLU A 9 11.34 19.26 -25.52
C GLU A 9 9.96 18.88 -26.05
N LEU A 10 9.17 18.21 -25.20
CA LEU A 10 7.79 17.88 -25.51
C LEU A 10 6.82 18.65 -24.61
N PRO A 11 5.75 19.23 -25.18
CA PRO A 11 4.63 19.73 -24.40
C PRO A 11 3.96 18.60 -23.61
N GLU A 12 3.54 18.91 -22.38
CA GLU A 12 2.80 17.97 -21.53
C GLU A 12 1.49 17.49 -22.18
N THR A 13 0.89 18.32 -23.03
CA THR A 13 -0.31 17.97 -23.81
C THR A 13 -0.07 16.84 -24.81
N THR A 14 1.12 16.80 -25.43
CA THR A 14 1.52 15.72 -26.35
C THR A 14 1.68 14.40 -25.59
N ILE A 15 2.33 14.46 -24.42
CA ILE A 15 2.51 13.31 -23.53
C ILE A 15 1.15 12.80 -23.04
N SER A 16 0.30 13.70 -22.55
CA SER A 16 -1.05 13.38 -22.07
C SER A 16 -1.87 12.69 -23.16
N ARG A 17 -1.92 13.25 -24.38
CA ARG A 17 -2.66 12.66 -25.50
C ARG A 17 -2.17 11.25 -25.86
N HIS A 18 -0.87 11.00 -25.80
CA HIS A 18 -0.31 9.68 -26.07
C HIS A 18 -0.71 8.65 -24.99
N LEU A 19 -0.78 9.08 -23.74
CA LEU A 19 -1.10 8.21 -22.60
C LEU A 19 -2.61 7.99 -22.41
N VAL A 20 -3.47 8.86 -22.95
CA VAL A 20 -4.93 8.69 -22.93
C VAL A 20 -5.31 7.37 -23.62
N GLY A 21 -5.97 6.49 -22.88
CA GLY A 21 -6.37 5.16 -23.36
C GLY A 21 -5.27 4.09 -23.28
N GLN A 22 -4.02 4.45 -22.94
CA GLN A 22 -2.97 3.48 -22.57
C GLN A 22 -2.97 3.24 -21.04
N LEU A 23 -3.27 4.26 -20.25
CA LEU A 23 -3.36 4.18 -18.79
C LEU A 23 -4.84 4.06 -18.38
N PHE A 24 -5.30 2.82 -18.15
CA PHE A 24 -6.70 2.54 -17.78
C PHE A 24 -7.00 2.79 -16.29
N THR A 25 -5.97 2.96 -15.45
CA THR A 25 -6.17 3.24 -14.02
C THR A 25 -5.02 4.08 -13.48
N VAL A 26 -5.34 5.24 -12.91
CA VAL A 26 -4.39 5.99 -12.08
C VAL A 26 -4.19 5.19 -10.79
N LYS A 27 -3.00 4.63 -10.59
CA LYS A 27 -2.67 3.98 -9.31
C LYS A 27 -2.54 5.05 -8.24
N GLN A 28 -3.41 4.99 -7.24
CA GLN A 28 -3.26 5.83 -6.05
C GLN A 28 -2.14 5.28 -5.17
N THR A 29 -1.26 6.17 -4.72
CA THR A 29 -0.22 5.82 -3.75
C THR A 29 -0.86 5.67 -2.37
N ARG A 30 -0.72 4.50 -1.75
CA ARG A 30 -1.11 4.29 -0.35
C ARG A 30 -0.14 5.04 0.56
N VAL A 31 -0.67 5.88 1.45
CA VAL A 31 0.11 6.44 2.55
C VAL A 31 0.27 5.36 3.61
N GLU A 32 1.50 4.94 3.87
CA GLU A 32 1.83 4.04 4.97
C GLU A 32 2.53 4.82 6.09
N PRO A 33 2.15 4.61 7.36
CA PRO A 33 2.88 5.18 8.47
C PRO A 33 4.35 4.73 8.42
N THR A 34 5.29 5.65 8.59
CA THR A 34 6.73 5.35 8.60
C THR A 34 7.10 4.33 9.68
N THR A 35 6.36 4.34 10.79
CA THR A 35 6.44 3.36 11.87
C THR A 35 6.13 1.93 11.41
N CYS A 36 5.31 1.72 10.37
CA CYS A 36 4.98 0.38 9.88
C CYS A 36 6.09 -0.28 9.06
N LYS A 37 7.13 0.47 8.65
CA LYS A 37 8.13 0.02 7.68
C LYS A 37 9.51 -0.33 8.26
N SER A 38 9.70 -0.16 9.57
CA SER A 38 10.95 -0.61 10.21
C SER A 38 11.05 -2.14 10.17
N GLU A 39 12.27 -2.67 9.97
CA GLU A 39 12.51 -4.12 9.97
C GLU A 39 12.03 -4.77 11.28
N VAL A 40 12.24 -4.08 12.42
CA VAL A 40 11.77 -4.53 13.73
C VAL A 40 10.24 -4.69 13.76
N ASN A 41 9.48 -3.74 13.19
CA ASN A 41 8.02 -3.82 13.20
C ASN A 41 7.48 -4.81 12.17
N LYS A 42 8.19 -5.04 11.06
CA LYS A 42 7.88 -6.13 10.13
C LYS A 42 8.03 -7.49 10.81
N GLU A 43 9.13 -7.70 11.53
CA GLU A 43 9.39 -8.96 12.22
C GLU A 43 8.35 -9.22 13.32
N LYS A 44 8.05 -8.22 14.16
CA LYS A 44 7.00 -8.34 15.18
C LYS A 44 5.64 -8.70 14.59
N ARG A 45 5.26 -8.08 13.47
CA ARG A 45 4.00 -8.38 12.77
C ARG A 45 3.98 -9.78 12.19
N LYS A 46 5.10 -10.26 11.67
CA LYS A 46 5.23 -11.63 11.16
C LYS A 46 5.04 -12.64 12.28
N ILE A 47 5.79 -12.52 13.38
CA ILE A 47 5.68 -13.42 14.55
C ILE A 47 4.24 -13.41 15.09
N PHE A 48 3.63 -12.24 15.20
CA PHE A 48 2.25 -12.13 15.65
C PHE A 48 1.27 -12.82 14.69
N ALA A 49 1.45 -12.71 13.37
CA ALA A 49 0.56 -13.30 12.38
C ALA A 49 0.72 -14.83 12.26
N GLU A 50 1.90 -15.36 12.53
CA GLU A 50 2.17 -16.81 12.48
C GLU A 50 1.43 -17.57 13.60
N ALA A 51 1.28 -16.97 14.78
CA ALA A 51 0.65 -17.64 15.92
C ALA A 51 -0.85 -17.98 15.68
N PRO A 52 -1.72 -17.04 15.24
CA PRO A 52 -3.10 -17.36 14.86
C PRO A 52 -3.22 -18.39 13.75
N VAL A 53 -2.33 -18.37 12.76
CA VAL A 53 -2.31 -19.35 11.66
C VAL A 53 -2.02 -20.76 12.19
N ALA A 54 -1.01 -20.89 13.06
CA ALA A 54 -0.67 -22.17 13.67
C ALA A 54 -1.82 -22.76 14.51
N HIS A 55 -2.59 -21.91 15.21
CA HIS A 55 -3.77 -22.33 15.96
C HIS A 55 -4.92 -22.76 15.03
N GLN A 56 -5.14 -22.04 13.92
CA GLN A 56 -6.12 -22.44 12.90
C GLN A 56 -5.80 -23.81 12.30
N ASP A 57 -4.52 -24.08 12.01
CA ASP A 57 -4.07 -25.38 11.48
C ASP A 57 -4.28 -26.53 12.48
N GLN A 58 -4.25 -26.24 13.79
CA GLN A 58 -4.53 -27.19 14.86
C GLN A 58 -6.03 -27.41 15.10
N GLY A 59 -6.89 -26.64 14.44
CA GLY A 59 -8.34 -26.68 14.62
C GLY A 59 -8.83 -25.89 15.83
N ASP A 60 -7.98 -25.04 16.42
CA ASP A 60 -8.37 -24.17 17.53
C ASP A 60 -9.28 -23.04 17.03
N LEU A 61 -10.25 -22.66 17.86
CA LEU A 61 -11.08 -21.49 17.59
C LEU A 61 -10.30 -20.20 17.90
N VAL A 62 -9.93 -19.46 16.87
CA VAL A 62 -9.30 -18.14 17.01
C VAL A 62 -10.36 -17.05 16.95
N VAL A 63 -10.43 -16.22 17.99
CA VAL A 63 -11.35 -15.06 18.06
C VAL A 63 -10.54 -13.76 18.05
N TYR A 64 -10.86 -12.87 17.11
CA TYR A 64 -10.25 -11.55 16.99
C TYR A 64 -11.16 -10.49 17.61
N PHE A 65 -10.61 -9.67 18.49
CA PHE A 65 -11.27 -8.49 19.04
C PHE A 65 -10.39 -7.27 18.78
N ASP A 66 -11.01 -6.20 18.29
CA ASP A 66 -10.34 -4.93 18.05
C ASP A 66 -11.26 -3.78 18.48
N GLU A 67 -10.67 -2.69 18.94
CA GLU A 67 -11.39 -1.50 19.37
C GLU A 67 -11.37 -0.47 18.24
N THR A 68 -12.55 -0.14 17.72
CA THR A 68 -12.68 1.00 16.80
C THR A 68 -12.97 2.26 17.61
N ASN A 69 -12.03 3.21 17.62
CA ASN A 69 -12.25 4.52 18.21
C ASN A 69 -13.26 5.31 17.37
N TYR A 70 -14.46 5.51 17.89
CA TYR A 70 -15.45 6.42 17.30
C TYR A 70 -15.24 7.83 17.84
N ASN A 71 -14.93 8.77 16.97
CA ASN A 71 -14.97 10.18 17.33
C ASN A 71 -16.45 10.58 17.51
N LEU A 72 -16.85 10.93 18.73
CA LEU A 72 -18.17 11.50 18.99
C LEU A 72 -18.15 12.93 18.45
N ALA A 73 -18.81 13.13 17.31
CA ALA A 73 -19.00 14.44 16.68
C ALA A 73 -20.06 15.27 17.42
#